data_AF-A0A0B7AL72-F1
#
_entry.id   AF-A0A0B7AL72-F1
#
_cell.length_a   1.000
_cell.length_b   1.000
_cell.length_c   1.000
_cell.angle_alpha   90.00
_cell.angle_beta   90.00
_cell.angle_gamma   90.00
#
_symmetry.space_group_name_H-M   'P 1'
#
loop_
_entity.id
_entity.type
_entity.pdbx_description
1 polymer ?
#
loop_
_entity_poly.entity_id
_entity_poly.type
_entity_poly.pdbx_seq_one_letter_code
_entity_poly.pdbx_strand_id
1 'polypeptide(L)'
;QVHPDKELMILKHELNATKDLLSSQDIDTWHVHTTNCNMAAKVIPYVKSLNVELCTQAWVKFCEILSKYQIVPQQAFFSVHLCEAPGAFVASLNYYLQQKAFKHKWNWRATTLNPYYEANTMGEMIADDRLIKNTYSHWFFGKDDSGDITADNHVKDLCSMLQRVMEEDKLSPLLVTADGSKDCQTNPAEQESLLSRLHYCEMISACLILAKDGCFVFKVFTMLEPATVTLMFLLNVMFMKVHVTKP
;
A
#
# COMPACT_ATOMS: atom_id res chain seq x y z
N GLN A 1 3.95 12.65 -25.84
CA GLN A 1 3.40 11.28 -25.84
C GLN A 1 4.48 10.36 -25.31
N VAL A 2 4.20 9.60 -24.26
CA VAL A 2 5.14 8.55 -23.81
C VAL A 2 4.93 7.36 -24.73
N HIS A 3 5.95 6.98 -25.49
CA HIS A 3 5.85 5.82 -26.39
C HIS A 3 6.11 4.53 -25.61
N PRO A 4 5.35 3.45 -25.86
CA PRO A 4 5.64 2.14 -25.29
C PRO A 4 7.02 1.65 -25.69
N ASP A 5 7.79 1.22 -24.71
CA ASP A 5 9.06 0.54 -24.97
C ASP A 5 8.80 -0.84 -25.58
N LYS A 6 9.45 -1.15 -26.70
CA LYS A 6 9.18 -2.38 -27.46
C LYS A 6 9.54 -3.63 -26.68
N GLU A 7 10.65 -3.61 -25.94
CA GLU A 7 11.12 -4.77 -25.19
C GLU A 7 10.19 -5.04 -24.00
N LEU A 8 9.76 -4.00 -23.28
CA LEU A 8 8.81 -4.14 -22.19
C LEU A 8 7.44 -4.64 -22.66
N MET A 9 6.99 -4.22 -23.85
CA MET A 9 5.74 -4.74 -24.42
C MET A 9 5.86 -6.22 -24.81
N ILE A 10 7.01 -6.65 -25.36
CA ILE A 10 7.27 -8.08 -25.61
C ILE A 10 7.20 -8.88 -24.30
N LEU A 11 7.86 -8.41 -23.24
CA LEU A 11 7.81 -9.04 -21.92
C LEU A 11 6.38 -9.09 -21.35
N LYS A 12 5.57 -8.04 -21.56
CA LYS A 12 4.15 -8.03 -21.17
C LYS A 12 3.39 -9.15 -21.89
N HIS A 13 3.58 -9.28 -23.20
CA HIS A 13 2.95 -10.33 -24.00
C HIS A 13 3.38 -11.74 -23.56
N GLU A 14 4.67 -11.99 -23.35
CA GLU A 14 5.18 -13.29 -22.92
C GLU A 14 4.68 -13.68 -21.52
N LEU A 15 4.67 -12.74 -20.58
CA LEU A 15 4.15 -12.95 -19.24
C LEU A 15 2.65 -13.29 -19.27
N ASN A 16 1.85 -12.55 -20.05
CA ASN A 16 0.42 -12.81 -20.16
C ASN A 16 0.14 -14.13 -20.87
N ALA A 17 0.87 -14.46 -21.94
CA ALA A 17 0.77 -15.78 -22.59
C ALA A 17 1.08 -16.93 -21.62
N THR A 18 2.02 -16.73 -20.70
CA THR A 18 2.33 -17.73 -19.66
C THR A 18 1.22 -17.83 -18.62
N LYS A 19 0.63 -16.71 -18.17
CA LYS A 19 -0.52 -16.71 -17.24
C LYS A 19 -1.72 -17.42 -17.87
N ASP A 20 -1.96 -17.21 -19.16
CA ASP A 20 -3.11 -17.78 -19.88
C ASP A 20 -3.08 -19.31 -19.95
N LEU A 21 -1.91 -19.95 -19.81
CA LEU A 21 -1.79 -21.41 -19.68
C LEU A 21 -2.59 -21.97 -18.48
N LEU A 22 -2.90 -21.12 -17.51
CA LEU A 22 -3.62 -21.47 -16.28
C LEU A 22 -5.09 -21.01 -16.31
N SER A 23 -5.56 -20.35 -17.37
CA SER A 23 -6.92 -19.79 -17.47
C SER A 23 -8.03 -20.85 -17.41
N SER A 24 -7.71 -22.09 -17.74
CA SER A 24 -8.64 -23.23 -17.69
C SER A 24 -8.75 -23.87 -16.31
N GLN A 25 -7.90 -23.47 -15.36
CA GLN A 25 -7.91 -24.02 -14.00
C GLN A 25 -9.03 -23.38 -13.18
N ASP A 26 -9.75 -24.22 -12.44
CA ASP A 26 -10.71 -23.75 -11.43
C ASP A 26 -9.99 -22.91 -10.36
N ILE A 27 -10.56 -21.74 -10.04
CA ILE A 27 -9.88 -20.74 -9.20
C ILE A 27 -9.68 -21.23 -7.77
N ASP A 28 -10.65 -21.96 -7.21
CA ASP A 28 -10.55 -22.50 -5.85
C ASP A 28 -9.49 -23.60 -5.78
N THR A 29 -9.51 -24.51 -6.76
CA THR A 29 -8.49 -25.58 -6.89
C THR A 29 -7.09 -24.99 -7.06
N TRP A 30 -6.96 -23.96 -7.90
CA TRP A 30 -5.70 -23.25 -8.11
C TRP A 30 -5.21 -22.54 -6.85
N HIS A 31 -6.11 -21.89 -6.10
CA HIS A 31 -5.78 -21.27 -4.82
C HIS A 31 -5.30 -22.28 -3.78
N VAL A 32 -5.94 -23.45 -3.69
CA VAL A 32 -5.49 -24.53 -2.79
C VAL A 32 -4.10 -25.03 -3.21
N HIS A 33 -3.90 -25.30 -4.51
CA HIS A 33 -2.62 -25.76 -5.03
C HIS A 33 -1.48 -24.77 -4.73
N THR A 34 -1.66 -23.50 -5.11
CA THR A 34 -0.65 -22.46 -4.90
C THR A 34 -0.37 -22.19 -3.43
N THR A 35 -1.38 -22.29 -2.56
CA THR A 35 -1.19 -22.20 -1.10
C THR A 35 -0.31 -23.33 -0.58
N ASN A 36 -0.54 -24.57 -1.03
CA ASN A 36 0.24 -25.73 -0.61
C ASN A 36 1.68 -25.73 -1.14
N CYS A 37 1.90 -25.13 -2.31
CA CYS A 37 3.23 -24.99 -2.92
C CYS A 37 4.01 -23.76 -2.41
N ASN A 38 3.38 -22.87 -1.65
CA ASN A 38 4.04 -21.68 -1.13
C ASN A 38 5.02 -22.04 0.00
N MET A 39 6.32 -21.90 -0.27
CA MET A 39 7.38 -22.15 0.72
C MET A 39 7.24 -21.27 1.98
N ALA A 40 6.62 -20.09 1.85
CA ALA A 40 6.36 -19.17 2.96
C ALA A 40 5.03 -19.45 3.69
N ALA A 41 4.28 -20.50 3.34
CA ALA A 41 2.95 -20.79 3.92
C ALA A 41 2.98 -20.95 5.45
N LYS A 42 4.13 -21.33 6.03
CA LYS A 42 4.31 -21.50 7.49
C LYS A 42 4.59 -20.19 8.23
N VAL A 43 4.93 -19.10 7.53
CA VAL A 43 5.28 -17.81 8.15
C VAL A 43 4.09 -17.21 8.88
N ILE A 44 2.93 -17.10 8.21
CA ILE A 44 1.73 -16.50 8.81
C ILE A 44 1.25 -17.28 10.04
N PRO A 45 1.10 -18.62 10.01
CA PRO A 45 0.77 -19.40 11.20
C PRO A 45 1.74 -19.19 12.37
N TYR A 46 3.05 -19.13 12.09
CA TYR A 46 4.05 -18.85 13.10
C TYR A 46 3.89 -17.45 13.71
N VAL A 47 3.75 -16.42 12.89
CA VAL A 47 3.57 -15.04 13.38
C VAL A 47 2.26 -14.89 14.16
N LYS A 48 1.18 -15.55 13.73
CA LYS A 48 -0.09 -15.60 14.49
C LYS A 48 0.09 -16.22 15.87
N SER A 49 0.99 -17.19 16.03
CA SER A 49 1.27 -17.80 17.35
C SER A 49 1.91 -16.82 18.35
N LEU A 50 2.47 -15.70 17.87
CA LEU A 50 2.99 -14.61 18.70
C LEU A 50 1.89 -13.64 19.16
N ASN A 51 0.62 -13.91 18.82
CA ASN A 51 -0.55 -13.12 19.19
C ASN A 51 -0.48 -11.64 18.75
N VAL A 52 0.00 -11.40 17.54
CA VAL A 52 0.06 -10.04 16.96
C VAL A 52 -1.30 -9.62 16.39
N GLU A 53 -1.59 -8.33 16.45
CA GLU A 53 -2.78 -7.72 15.87
C GLU A 53 -2.76 -7.77 14.34
N LEU A 54 -3.91 -8.02 13.72
CA LEU A 54 -4.13 -7.96 12.26
C LEU A 54 -3.06 -8.70 11.43
N CYS A 55 -2.69 -9.90 11.87
CA CYS A 55 -1.71 -10.74 11.17
C CYS A 55 -2.24 -11.23 9.80
N THR A 56 -2.02 -10.43 8.76
CA THR A 56 -2.30 -10.72 7.36
C THR A 56 -1.02 -10.95 6.55
N GLN A 57 -1.15 -11.29 5.26
CA GLN A 57 0.01 -11.34 4.38
C GLN A 57 0.67 -9.97 4.20
N ALA A 58 -0.12 -8.89 4.13
CA ALA A 58 0.39 -7.52 4.06
C ALA A 58 1.20 -7.16 5.32
N TRP A 59 0.73 -7.58 6.49
CA TRP A 59 1.45 -7.42 7.76
C TRP A 59 2.85 -8.04 7.70
N VAL A 60 2.97 -9.32 7.29
CA VAL A 60 4.27 -10.01 7.29
C VAL A 60 5.21 -9.43 6.23
N LYS A 61 4.70 -9.03 5.07
CA LYS A 61 5.48 -8.33 4.03
C LYS A 61 6.05 -7.02 4.57
N PHE A 62 5.24 -6.23 5.26
CA PHE A 62 5.70 -4.97 5.81
C PHE A 62 6.68 -5.16 6.98
N CYS A 63 6.45 -6.16 7.83
CA CYS A 63 7.40 -6.52 8.88
C CYS A 63 8.77 -6.93 8.31
N GLU A 64 8.81 -7.64 7.18
CA GLU A 64 10.05 -7.96 6.47
C GLU A 64 10.71 -6.68 5.92
N ILE A 65 9.95 -5.79 5.28
CA ILE A 65 10.46 -4.51 4.78
C ILE A 65 11.06 -3.68 5.93
N LEU A 66 10.36 -3.54 7.04
CA LEU A 66 10.83 -2.83 8.25
C LEU A 66 12.11 -3.43 8.81
N SER A 67 12.29 -4.75 8.71
CA SER A 67 13.48 -5.45 9.20
C SER A 67 14.67 -5.35 8.25
N LYS A 68 14.40 -5.25 6.94
CA LYS A 68 15.42 -5.21 5.88
C LYS A 68 15.92 -3.80 5.58
N TYR A 69 15.04 -2.80 5.69
CA TYR A 69 15.35 -1.41 5.33
C TYR A 69 15.22 -0.49 6.55
N GLN A 70 16.16 0.45 6.68
CA GLN A 70 16.13 1.48 7.74
C GLN A 70 15.15 2.61 7.37
N ILE A 71 13.86 2.29 7.34
CA ILE A 71 12.78 3.24 6.98
C ILE A 71 12.11 3.90 8.18
N VAL A 72 12.40 3.42 9.40
CA VAL A 72 11.91 4.03 10.65
C VAL A 72 12.96 5.03 11.15
N PRO A 73 12.62 6.32 11.27
CA PRO A 73 13.56 7.34 11.72
C PRO A 73 13.84 7.22 13.22
N GLN A 74 15.04 7.60 13.66
CA GLN A 74 15.44 7.62 15.08
C GLN A 74 15.05 8.95 15.76
N GLN A 75 13.82 9.38 15.55
CA GLN A 75 13.25 10.60 16.12
C GLN A 75 11.73 10.51 16.17
N ALA A 76 11.09 11.48 16.82
CA ALA A 76 9.64 11.55 16.81
C ALA A 76 9.13 11.77 15.38
N PHE A 77 8.15 10.98 14.95
CA PHE A 77 7.69 11.01 13.57
C PHE A 77 6.22 10.68 13.43
N PHE A 78 5.72 11.03 12.26
CA PHE A 78 4.37 10.74 11.82
C PHE A 78 4.43 9.78 10.63
N SER A 79 3.56 8.76 10.62
CA SER A 79 3.38 7.90 9.44
C SER A 79 2.02 8.13 8.77
N VAL A 80 1.99 8.06 7.45
CA VAL A 80 0.76 8.18 6.66
C VAL A 80 0.59 6.93 5.80
N HIS A 81 -0.60 6.35 5.84
CA HIS A 81 -0.88 5.09 5.18
C HIS A 81 -2.03 5.26 4.18
N LEU A 82 -1.72 5.12 2.89
CA LEU A 82 -2.64 5.34 1.78
C LEU A 82 -3.23 4.00 1.33
N CYS A 83 -4.55 3.98 1.13
CA CYS A 83 -5.31 2.79 0.76
C CYS A 83 -5.07 1.61 1.71
N GLU A 84 -5.06 1.90 3.01
CA GLU A 84 -4.43 1.05 4.02
C GLU A 84 -5.33 -0.05 4.61
N ALA A 85 -6.64 -0.05 4.34
CA ALA A 85 -7.54 -1.06 4.91
C ALA A 85 -6.96 -2.48 4.73
N PRO A 86 -7.05 -3.35 5.76
CA PRO A 86 -7.70 -3.13 7.07
C PRO A 86 -6.80 -2.42 8.11
N GLY A 87 -5.59 -2.01 7.74
CA GLY A 87 -4.59 -1.43 8.64
C GLY A 87 -3.43 -2.35 8.99
N ALA A 88 -3.08 -3.26 8.09
CA ALA A 88 -2.05 -4.27 8.34
C ALA A 88 -0.63 -3.67 8.45
N PHE A 89 -0.30 -2.65 7.66
CA PHE A 89 1.00 -1.99 7.78
C PHE A 89 1.06 -1.14 9.05
N VAL A 90 -0.05 -0.49 9.44
CA VAL A 90 -0.14 0.23 10.72
C VAL A 90 0.11 -0.71 11.90
N ALA A 91 -0.59 -1.85 11.94
CA ALA A 91 -0.43 -2.86 12.99
C ALA A 91 0.99 -3.44 13.02
N SER A 92 1.58 -3.71 11.84
CA SER A 92 2.96 -4.19 11.73
C SER A 92 3.98 -3.14 12.19
N LEU A 93 3.78 -1.86 11.87
CA LEU A 93 4.64 -0.78 12.34
C LEU A 93 4.58 -0.67 13.87
N ASN A 94 3.38 -0.67 14.44
CA ASN A 94 3.19 -0.62 15.89
C ASN A 94 3.96 -1.75 16.59
N TYR A 95 3.79 -2.99 16.12
CA TYR A 95 4.51 -4.14 16.64
C TYR A 95 6.03 -3.97 16.51
N TYR A 96 6.53 -3.56 15.34
CA TYR A 96 7.95 -3.35 15.10
C TYR A 96 8.55 -2.29 16.04
N LEU A 97 7.87 -1.16 16.24
CA LEU A 97 8.33 -0.10 17.15
C LEU A 97 8.40 -0.58 18.59
N GLN A 98 7.43 -1.37 19.05
CA GLN A 98 7.44 -1.99 20.39
C GLN A 98 8.60 -2.96 20.55
N GLN A 99 8.83 -3.86 19.57
CA GLN A 99 9.94 -4.82 19.60
C GLN A 99 11.31 -4.14 19.60
N LYS A 100 11.44 -2.97 18.96
CA LYS A 100 12.67 -2.18 18.97
C LYS A 100 12.80 -1.26 20.18
N ALA A 101 11.88 -1.34 21.14
CA ALA A 101 11.82 -0.45 22.31
C ALA A 101 11.95 1.03 21.90
N PHE A 102 11.24 1.42 20.84
CA PHE A 102 11.31 2.75 20.26
C PHE A 102 10.94 3.82 21.29
N LYS A 103 11.82 4.80 21.48
CA LYS A 103 11.72 5.76 22.60
C LYS A 103 11.06 7.09 22.22
N HIS A 104 10.81 7.31 20.92
CA HIS A 104 10.27 8.58 20.45
C HIS A 104 8.75 8.49 20.24
N LYS A 105 8.08 9.66 20.24
CA LYS A 105 6.65 9.75 19.94
C LYS A 105 6.41 9.32 18.49
N TRP A 106 5.44 8.44 18.30
CA TRP A 106 4.90 8.06 17.00
C TRP A 106 3.41 8.39 16.97
N ASN A 107 2.95 8.97 15.87
CA ASN A 107 1.53 9.09 15.56
C ASN A 107 1.32 8.75 14.07
N TRP A 108 0.09 8.45 13.68
CA TRP A 108 -0.22 8.01 12.32
C TRP A 108 -1.59 8.49 11.85
N ARG A 109 -1.75 8.59 10.52
CA ARG A 109 -3.04 8.74 9.85
C ARG A 109 -3.15 7.78 8.68
N ALA A 110 -4.36 7.42 8.33
CA ALA A 110 -4.61 6.57 7.18
C ALA A 110 -5.80 7.08 6.35
N THR A 111 -5.82 6.71 5.08
CA THR A 111 -6.97 6.86 4.18
C THR A 111 -7.21 5.52 3.50
N THR A 112 -8.46 5.21 3.26
CA THR A 112 -8.91 4.02 2.52
C THR A 112 -10.37 4.22 2.13
N LEU A 113 -10.92 3.38 1.25
CA LEU A 113 -12.35 3.39 0.97
C LEU A 113 -13.13 3.20 2.28
N ASN A 114 -14.09 4.07 2.54
CA ASN A 114 -14.86 4.04 3.77
C ASN A 114 -15.74 2.79 3.82
N PRO A 115 -15.53 1.87 4.78
CA PRO A 115 -16.32 0.65 4.89
C PRO A 115 -17.79 0.91 5.27
N TYR A 116 -18.11 2.12 5.73
CA TYR A 116 -19.44 2.52 6.16
C TYR A 116 -20.18 3.37 5.11
N TYR A 117 -19.60 3.60 3.94
CA TYR A 117 -20.21 4.36 2.85
C TYR A 117 -20.94 3.43 1.88
N GLU A 118 -22.27 3.51 1.82
CA GLU A 118 -23.14 2.55 1.11
C GLU A 118 -22.89 2.47 -0.41
N ALA A 119 -22.33 3.52 -1.03
CA ALA A 119 -22.03 3.51 -2.45
C ALA A 119 -20.71 2.83 -2.81
N ASN A 120 -19.88 2.48 -1.82
CA ASN A 120 -18.69 1.66 -2.05
C ASN A 120 -19.08 0.20 -2.26
N THR A 121 -18.50 -0.45 -3.25
CA THR A 121 -18.82 -1.86 -3.53
C THR A 121 -18.12 -2.79 -2.55
N MET A 122 -18.84 -3.81 -2.05
CA MET A 122 -18.28 -4.82 -1.14
C MET A 122 -17.06 -5.57 -1.73
N GLY A 123 -16.94 -5.63 -3.06
CA GLY A 123 -15.81 -6.26 -3.76
C GLY A 123 -14.51 -5.43 -3.73
N GLU A 124 -14.59 -4.14 -3.47
CA GLU A 124 -13.43 -3.24 -3.36
C GLU A 124 -13.01 -3.00 -1.89
N MET A 125 -13.81 -3.44 -0.93
CA MET A 125 -13.60 -3.22 0.50
C MET A 125 -13.11 -4.48 1.22
N ILE A 126 -12.29 -4.29 2.25
CA ILE A 126 -11.86 -5.39 3.12
C ILE A 126 -12.81 -5.48 4.31
N ALA A 127 -13.34 -6.69 4.56
CA ALA A 127 -14.38 -6.94 5.56
C ALA A 127 -13.92 -6.76 7.02
N ASP A 128 -12.61 -6.71 7.28
CA ASP A 128 -12.07 -6.52 8.63
C ASP A 128 -11.90 -5.02 8.94
N ASP A 129 -12.87 -4.45 9.66
CA ASP A 129 -12.92 -3.03 10.02
C ASP A 129 -12.48 -2.74 11.46
N ARG A 130 -11.99 -3.75 12.20
CA ARG A 130 -11.81 -3.64 13.66
C ARG A 130 -10.85 -2.53 14.07
N LEU A 131 -9.71 -2.41 13.38
CA LEU A 131 -8.77 -1.32 13.63
C LEU A 131 -9.39 0.01 13.22
N ILE A 132 -10.05 0.08 12.06
CA ILE A 132 -10.75 1.29 11.58
C ILE A 132 -11.73 1.79 12.64
N LYS A 133 -12.61 0.92 13.13
CA LYS A 133 -13.62 1.24 14.13
C LYS A 133 -13.01 1.74 15.44
N ASN A 134 -11.98 1.06 15.96
CA ASN A 134 -11.36 1.40 17.23
C ASN A 134 -10.46 2.64 17.16
N THR A 135 -10.02 3.02 15.96
CA THR A 135 -9.11 4.14 15.73
C THR A 135 -9.69 5.17 14.76
N TYR A 136 -11.02 5.28 14.68
CA TYR A 136 -11.72 6.05 13.64
C TYR A 136 -11.17 7.47 13.43
N SER A 137 -10.77 8.17 14.50
CA SER A 137 -10.18 9.50 14.44
C SER A 137 -8.82 9.58 13.71
N HIS A 138 -8.17 8.44 13.47
CA HIS A 138 -6.95 8.33 12.67
C HIS A 138 -7.22 8.15 11.18
N TRP A 139 -8.47 7.88 10.78
CA TRP A 139 -8.86 7.63 9.40
C TRP A 139 -9.46 8.88 8.77
N PHE A 140 -9.07 9.13 7.53
CA PHE A 140 -9.59 10.22 6.72
C PHE A 140 -10.29 9.63 5.50
N PHE A 141 -11.58 9.94 5.36
CA PHE A 141 -12.45 9.43 4.29
C PHE A 141 -12.82 10.49 3.25
N GLY A 142 -12.13 11.63 3.24
CA GLY A 142 -12.52 12.74 2.36
C GLY A 142 -13.71 13.53 2.93
N LYS A 143 -14.07 14.62 2.26
CA LYS A 143 -15.28 15.41 2.62
C LYS A 143 -16.57 14.80 2.10
N ASP A 144 -16.46 13.99 1.05
CA ASP A 144 -17.54 13.19 0.47
C ASP A 144 -17.76 11.86 1.22
N ASP A 145 -16.89 11.57 2.21
CA ASP A 145 -16.93 10.38 3.06
C ASP A 145 -16.72 9.05 2.33
N SER A 146 -16.36 9.08 1.04
CA SER A 146 -16.18 7.88 0.22
C SER A 146 -14.87 7.15 0.53
N GLY A 147 -13.84 7.90 0.91
CA GLY A 147 -12.48 7.39 1.08
C GLY A 147 -11.74 7.09 -0.22
N ASP A 148 -12.32 7.38 -1.38
CA ASP A 148 -11.69 7.16 -2.67
C ASP A 148 -10.59 8.21 -2.90
N ILE A 149 -9.34 7.79 -2.79
CA ILE A 149 -8.17 8.66 -3.04
C ILE A 149 -8.13 9.25 -4.45
N THR A 150 -8.87 8.64 -5.38
CA THR A 150 -8.98 9.08 -6.77
C THR A 150 -10.11 10.09 -6.98
N ALA A 151 -10.95 10.35 -5.98
CA ALA A 151 -11.99 11.36 -6.02
C ALA A 151 -11.42 12.78 -6.07
N ASP A 152 -12.20 13.69 -6.65
CA ASP A 152 -11.80 15.07 -6.81
C ASP A 152 -11.55 15.74 -5.45
N ASN A 153 -10.46 16.49 -5.37
CA ASN A 153 -9.99 17.17 -4.15
C ASN A 153 -9.57 16.26 -2.98
N HIS A 154 -9.72 14.93 -3.04
CA HIS A 154 -9.36 14.05 -1.91
C HIS A 154 -7.92 14.26 -1.45
N VAL A 155 -6.97 14.25 -2.39
CA VAL A 155 -5.54 14.48 -2.11
C VAL A 155 -5.31 15.86 -1.47
N LYS A 156 -5.96 16.90 -1.99
CA LYS A 156 -5.84 18.27 -1.47
C LYS A 156 -6.38 18.39 -0.04
N ASP A 157 -7.51 17.76 0.22
CA ASP A 157 -8.16 17.76 1.52
C ASP A 157 -7.39 16.93 2.54
N LEU A 158 -6.81 15.80 2.11
CA LEU A 158 -5.87 15.00 2.90
C LEU A 158 -4.66 15.84 3.30
N CYS A 159 -3.99 16.52 2.38
CA CYS A 159 -2.88 17.42 2.69
C CYS A 159 -3.28 18.52 3.69
N SER A 160 -4.46 19.12 3.51
CA SER A 160 -4.98 20.18 4.39
C SER A 160 -5.32 19.67 5.80
N MET A 161 -5.76 18.43 5.93
CA MET A 161 -5.99 17.77 7.22
C MET A 161 -4.65 17.46 7.90
N LEU A 162 -3.71 16.89 7.15
CA LEU A 162 -2.39 16.52 7.66
C LEU A 162 -1.59 17.73 8.13
N GLN A 163 -1.65 18.85 7.42
CA GLN A 163 -0.98 20.08 7.85
C GLN A 163 -1.45 20.52 9.25
N ARG A 164 -2.77 20.48 9.50
CA ARG A 164 -3.33 20.81 10.83
C ARG A 164 -2.84 19.86 11.91
N VAL A 165 -2.86 18.55 11.63
CA VAL A 165 -2.37 17.53 12.58
C VAL A 165 -0.88 17.70 12.85
N MET A 166 -0.08 18.01 11.83
CA MET A 166 1.37 18.23 11.97
C MET A 166 1.69 19.46 12.84
N GLU A 167 0.90 20.54 12.71
CA GLU A 167 1.02 21.75 13.54
C GLU A 167 0.66 21.47 15.01
N GLU A 168 -0.40 20.70 15.25
CA GLU A 168 -0.84 20.32 16.60
C GLU A 168 0.15 19.37 17.28
N ASP A 169 0.57 18.31 16.59
CA ASP A 169 1.43 17.27 17.16
C ASP A 169 2.91 17.61 17.17
N LYS A 170 3.32 18.62 16.38
CA LYS A 170 4.73 18.98 16.12
C LYS A 170 5.54 17.80 15.61
N LEU A 171 4.95 17.00 14.72
CA LEU A 171 5.56 15.83 14.10
C LEU A 171 5.67 16.01 12.59
N SER A 172 6.76 15.49 12.02
CA SER A 172 6.96 15.47 10.57
C SER A 172 6.57 14.09 9.98
N PRO A 173 5.88 14.06 8.82
CA PRO A 173 5.58 12.84 8.09
C PRO A 173 6.86 12.28 7.46
N LEU A 174 7.45 11.27 8.09
CA LEU A 174 8.73 10.68 7.66
C LEU A 174 8.60 9.26 7.14
N LEU A 175 7.39 8.71 7.17
CA LEU A 175 7.08 7.44 6.54
C LEU A 175 5.71 7.55 5.88
N VAL A 176 5.66 7.41 4.55
CA VAL A 176 4.41 7.21 3.82
C VAL A 176 4.40 5.78 3.31
N THR A 177 3.25 5.13 3.36
CA THR A 177 3.03 3.82 2.72
C THR A 177 1.81 3.89 1.82
N ALA A 178 1.78 3.09 0.77
CA ALA A 178 0.66 2.96 -0.15
C ALA A 178 0.52 1.49 -0.57
N ASP A 179 -0.59 0.85 -0.18
CA ASP A 179 -0.91 -0.56 -0.44
C ASP A 179 -2.18 -0.72 -1.31
N GLY A 180 -2.54 0.33 -2.05
CA GLY A 180 -3.74 0.34 -2.89
C GLY A 180 -3.77 -0.77 -3.92
N SER A 181 -4.96 -1.35 -4.07
CA SER A 181 -5.27 -2.26 -5.15
C SER A 181 -6.77 -2.28 -5.41
N LYS A 182 -7.15 -2.75 -6.59
CA LYS A 182 -8.52 -3.09 -6.94
C LYS A 182 -8.57 -4.52 -7.43
N ASP A 183 -9.73 -5.16 -7.32
CA ASP A 183 -9.92 -6.48 -7.90
C ASP A 183 -9.82 -6.39 -9.43
N CYS A 184 -8.85 -7.09 -10.01
CA CYS A 184 -8.61 -7.16 -11.44
C CYS A 184 -8.72 -8.60 -11.96
N GLN A 185 -9.38 -9.50 -11.23
CA GLN A 185 -9.52 -10.91 -11.64
C GLN A 185 -10.16 -11.10 -13.02
N THR A 186 -11.03 -10.19 -13.44
CA THR A 186 -11.68 -10.26 -14.76
C THR A 186 -10.78 -9.78 -15.91
N ASN A 187 -9.73 -9.01 -15.63
CA ASN A 187 -8.77 -8.54 -16.63
C ASN A 187 -7.35 -8.35 -16.04
N PRO A 188 -6.67 -9.44 -15.64
CA PRO A 188 -5.37 -9.37 -14.97
C PRO A 188 -4.24 -8.89 -15.91
N ALA A 189 -4.44 -8.99 -17.23
CA ALA A 189 -3.48 -8.56 -18.24
C ALA A 189 -3.31 -7.03 -18.30
N GLU A 190 -4.36 -6.28 -17.94
CA GLU A 190 -4.42 -4.81 -17.98
C GLU A 190 -4.37 -4.18 -16.58
N GLN A 191 -3.94 -4.94 -15.57
CA GLN A 191 -3.89 -4.48 -14.18
C GLN A 191 -3.08 -3.18 -14.00
N GLU A 192 -1.95 -3.02 -14.69
CA GLU A 192 -1.15 -1.78 -14.61
C GLU A 192 -1.95 -0.57 -15.11
N SER A 193 -2.62 -0.70 -16.26
CA SER A 193 -3.44 0.35 -16.84
C SER A 193 -4.63 0.72 -15.94
N LEU A 194 -5.35 -0.28 -15.42
CA LEU A 194 -6.51 -0.10 -14.55
C LEU A 194 -6.14 0.58 -13.22
N LEU A 195 -4.95 0.30 -12.69
CA LEU A 195 -4.48 0.87 -11.42
C LEU A 195 -3.67 2.15 -11.60
N SER A 196 -3.38 2.58 -12.83
CA SER A 196 -2.55 3.75 -13.11
C SER A 196 -3.03 5.02 -12.42
N ARG A 197 -4.35 5.28 -12.41
CA ARG A 197 -4.96 6.43 -11.71
C ARG A 197 -4.76 6.34 -10.20
N LEU A 198 -4.99 5.16 -9.62
CA LEU A 198 -4.81 4.91 -8.19
C LEU A 198 -3.35 5.17 -7.78
N HIS A 199 -2.41 4.52 -8.46
CA HIS A 199 -0.98 4.68 -8.25
C HIS A 199 -0.52 6.12 -8.41
N TYR A 200 -1.05 6.85 -9.40
CA TYR A 200 -0.74 8.27 -9.58
C TYR A 200 -1.21 9.11 -8.38
N CYS A 201 -2.45 8.91 -7.91
CA CYS A 201 -2.97 9.60 -6.73
C CYS A 201 -2.18 9.26 -5.45
N GLU A 202 -1.79 8.01 -5.27
CA GLU A 202 -0.95 7.59 -4.13
C GLU A 202 0.44 8.22 -4.18
N MET A 203 1.09 8.21 -5.36
CA MET A 203 2.40 8.83 -5.55
C MET A 203 2.34 10.33 -5.30
N ILE A 204 1.39 11.05 -5.91
CA ILE A 204 1.25 12.50 -5.71
C ILE A 204 0.96 12.83 -4.26
N SER A 205 0.10 12.05 -3.59
CA SER A 205 -0.15 12.20 -2.15
C SER A 205 1.14 12.04 -1.36
N ALA A 206 1.92 10.98 -1.60
CA ALA A 206 3.19 10.77 -0.94
C ALA A 206 4.16 11.93 -1.16
N CYS A 207 4.31 12.42 -2.39
CA CYS A 207 5.18 13.55 -2.71
C CYS A 207 4.79 14.86 -2.04
N LEU A 208 3.49 15.12 -1.89
CA LEU A 208 2.98 16.34 -1.26
C LEU A 208 3.05 16.28 0.27
N ILE A 209 2.96 15.09 0.84
CA ILE A 209 2.88 14.87 2.28
C ILE A 209 4.28 14.68 2.88
N LEU A 210 5.13 13.88 2.24
CA LEU A 210 6.37 13.41 2.84
C LEU A 210 7.35 14.57 3.10
N ALA A 211 7.84 14.65 4.33
CA ALA A 211 8.88 15.60 4.69
C ALA A 211 10.23 15.19 4.08
N LYS A 212 11.14 16.16 3.99
CA LYS A 212 12.52 15.92 3.56
C LYS A 212 13.14 14.76 4.38
N ASP A 213 13.91 13.92 3.70
CA ASP A 213 14.57 12.74 4.25
C ASP A 213 13.61 11.63 4.74
N GLY A 214 12.31 11.74 4.46
CA GLY A 214 11.32 10.70 4.70
C GLY A 214 11.42 9.50 3.75
N CYS A 215 10.79 8.40 4.13
CA CYS A 215 10.73 7.16 3.35
C CYS A 215 9.32 6.93 2.76
N PHE A 216 9.27 6.35 1.56
CA PHE A 216 8.03 5.94 0.91
C PHE A 216 8.07 4.45 0.58
N VAL A 217 7.08 3.70 1.04
CA VAL A 217 6.87 2.28 0.68
C VAL A 217 5.66 2.19 -0.23
N PHE A 218 5.89 1.77 -1.47
CA PHE A 218 4.88 1.79 -2.51
C PHE A 218 4.71 0.41 -3.13
N LYS A 219 3.49 -0.13 -3.07
CA LYS A 219 3.14 -1.35 -3.77
C LYS A 219 2.97 -1.07 -5.26
N VAL A 220 3.64 -1.89 -6.04
CA VAL A 220 3.44 -1.96 -7.50
C VAL A 220 3.26 -3.43 -7.88
N PHE A 221 2.65 -3.64 -9.04
CA PHE A 221 2.45 -4.98 -9.60
C PHE A 221 3.59 -5.31 -10.56
N THR A 222 3.30 -5.33 -11.85
CA THR A 222 4.32 -5.33 -12.91
C THR A 222 4.76 -3.90 -13.23
N MET A 223 5.89 -3.75 -13.92
CA MET A 223 6.48 -2.46 -14.29
C MET A 223 6.78 -2.42 -15.79
N LEU A 224 5.81 -2.83 -16.60
CA LEU A 224 5.99 -2.99 -18.05
C LEU A 224 5.32 -1.85 -18.82
N GLU A 225 4.28 -1.24 -18.27
CA GLU A 225 3.54 -0.19 -18.96
C GLU A 225 4.18 1.19 -18.86
N PRO A 226 3.99 2.07 -19.87
CA PRO A 226 4.56 3.41 -19.89
C PRO A 226 4.23 4.25 -18.66
N ALA A 227 3.02 4.09 -18.11
CA ALA A 227 2.58 4.78 -16.92
C ALA A 227 3.43 4.39 -15.70
N THR A 228 3.65 3.09 -15.49
CA THR A 228 4.48 2.58 -14.40
C THR A 228 5.95 2.93 -14.59
N VAL A 229 6.48 2.84 -15.81
CA VAL A 229 7.87 3.25 -16.12
C VAL A 229 8.08 4.73 -15.81
N THR A 230 7.15 5.58 -16.20
CA THR A 230 7.19 7.02 -15.89
C THR A 230 7.17 7.26 -14.38
N LEU A 231 6.30 6.54 -13.66
CA LEU A 231 6.24 6.60 -12.20
C LEU A 231 7.58 6.20 -11.57
N MET A 232 8.20 5.10 -12.02
CA MET A 232 9.50 4.65 -11.52
C MET A 232 10.62 5.66 -11.82
N PHE A 233 10.60 6.29 -12.99
CA PHE A 233 11.53 7.36 -13.31
C PHE A 233 11.37 8.54 -12.34
N LEU A 234 10.14 8.99 -12.09
CA LEU A 234 9.87 10.09 -11.15
C LEU A 234 10.36 9.74 -9.74
N LEU A 235 10.12 8.52 -9.25
CA LEU A 235 10.62 8.09 -7.94
C LEU A 235 12.15 8.16 -7.86
N ASN A 236 12.87 7.77 -8.92
CA ASN A 236 14.34 7.85 -8.96
C ASN A 236 14.86 9.30 -9.01
N VAL A 237 14.06 10.24 -9.51
CA VAL A 237 14.40 11.68 -9.48
C VAL A 237 14.16 12.28 -8.10
N MET A 238 13.10 11.84 -7.41
CA MET A 238 12.67 12.45 -6.14
C MET A 238 13.37 11.88 -4.90
N PHE A 239 13.82 10.62 -4.95
CA PHE A 239 14.41 9.93 -3.80
C PHE A 239 15.90 9.66 -3.98
N MET A 240 16.68 9.78 -2.90
CA MET A 240 18.13 9.50 -2.91
C MET A 240 18.46 8.04 -3.22
N LYS A 241 17.59 7.11 -2.81
CA LYS A 241 17.74 5.67 -3.01
C LYS A 241 16.37 5.07 -3.28
N VAL A 242 16.28 4.25 -4.32
CA VAL A 242 15.08 3.49 -4.67
C VAL A 242 15.43 2.01 -4.68
N HIS A 243 14.63 1.20 -4.00
CA HIS A 243 14.77 -0.25 -3.94
C HIS A 243 13.50 -0.90 -4.47
N VAL A 244 13.66 -1.90 -5.34
CA VAL A 244 12.57 -2.81 -5.72
C VAL A 244 12.76 -4.11 -4.95
N THR A 245 11.72 -4.55 -4.25
CA THR A 245 11.76 -5.78 -3.44
C THR A 245 10.46 -6.55 -3.59
N LYS A 246 10.57 -7.88 -3.60
CA LYS A 246 9.43 -8.81 -3.56
C LYS A 246 9.54 -9.60 -2.24
N PRO A 247 8.96 -9.10 -1.14
CA PRO A 247 8.92 -9.80 0.14
C PRO A 247 7.88 -10.92 0.12
#